data_AF-M9LRK6-F1
#
_entry.id   AF-M9LRK6-F1
#
_cell.length_a   1.000
_cell.length_b   1.000
_cell.length_c   1.000
_cell.angle_alpha   90.00
_cell.angle_beta   90.00
_cell.angle_gamma   90.00
#
_symmetry.space_group_name_H-M   'P 1'
#
loop_
_entity.id
_entity.type
_entity.pdbx_description
1 polymer ?
#
loop_
_entity_poly.entity_id
_entity_poly.type
_entity_poly.pdbx_seq_one_letter_code
_entity_poly.pdbx_strand_id
1 'polypeptide(L)'
;MKLSTVSVALGALVAGATFTSAVALEAATAVKESVSWSEVKNHHAKHWKIFAQPRGTDLLTVKPLYHGCKTLDVTAEVRDEVLKTFQNNKDFEFVQTDKNHILANCINCSEPILGNYYYTKLSSYIDCTYYGDKKLPKGDEDDA
;
A
#
# COMPACT_ATOMS: atom_id res chain seq x y z
N MET A 1 3.52 40.01 -56.30
CA MET A 1 2.08 39.71 -56.38
C MET A 1 1.88 38.32 -56.97
N LYS A 2 1.08 37.49 -56.29
CA LYS A 2 0.13 36.46 -56.79
C LYS A 2 0.71 35.22 -57.53
N LEU A 3 0.56 34.03 -56.93
CA LEU A 3 -0.44 32.95 -57.21
C LEU A 3 -0.10 32.21 -58.52
N SER A 4 -0.10 30.90 -58.69
CA SER A 4 -0.39 29.68 -57.91
C SER A 4 0.05 28.52 -58.84
N THR A 5 0.25 27.29 -58.35
CA THR A 5 -0.48 26.06 -58.79
C THR A 5 0.09 24.86 -58.03
N VAL A 6 -0.81 24.11 -57.41
CA VAL A 6 -0.60 22.89 -56.62
C VAL A 6 -0.43 21.68 -57.53
N SER A 7 0.39 20.71 -57.16
CA SER A 7 0.19 19.31 -57.58
C SER A 7 0.63 18.35 -56.48
N VAL A 8 -0.33 17.49 -56.13
CA VAL A 8 -0.30 16.43 -55.12
C VAL A 8 0.60 15.28 -55.60
N ALA A 9 1.49 14.80 -54.75
CA ALA A 9 2.07 13.48 -54.88
C ALA A 9 1.90 12.72 -53.56
N LEU A 10 1.12 11.65 -53.66
CA LEU A 10 0.69 10.73 -52.63
C LEU A 10 1.72 9.57 -52.54
N GLY A 11 2.04 9.13 -51.32
CA GLY A 11 2.76 7.87 -51.05
C GLY A 11 4.13 8.09 -50.37
N ALA A 12 4.52 7.41 -49.29
CA ALA A 12 4.08 6.13 -48.77
C ALA A 12 4.10 6.13 -47.23
N LEU A 13 3.13 5.44 -46.64
CA LEU A 13 3.14 4.98 -45.27
C LEU A 13 4.39 4.11 -45.04
N VAL A 14 5.23 4.47 -44.08
CA VAL A 14 6.09 3.49 -43.39
C VAL A 14 5.83 3.65 -41.91
N ALA A 15 5.27 2.57 -41.36
CA ALA A 15 5.00 2.36 -39.96
C ALA A 15 6.28 2.53 -39.13
N GLY A 16 6.16 3.31 -38.07
CA GLY A 16 7.22 3.57 -37.11
C GLY A 16 6.68 4.51 -36.04
N ALA A 17 5.60 4.10 -35.38
CA ALA A 17 5.04 4.84 -34.27
C ALA A 17 5.99 4.74 -33.06
N THR A 18 7.09 5.50 -33.08
CA THR A 18 7.77 5.90 -31.85
C THR A 18 6.89 6.97 -31.22
N PHE A 19 5.91 6.53 -30.45
CA PHE A 19 5.32 7.36 -29.41
C PHE A 19 6.41 7.61 -28.37
N THR A 20 7.26 8.59 -28.63
CA THR A 20 8.09 9.19 -27.59
C THR A 20 7.18 10.09 -26.78
N SER A 21 6.34 9.49 -25.96
CA SER A 21 5.62 10.19 -24.90
C SER A 21 6.67 10.61 -23.88
N ALA A 22 7.18 11.83 -24.04
CA ALA A 22 7.92 12.60 -23.03
C ALA A 22 7.10 12.86 -21.74
N VAL A 23 5.97 12.16 -21.58
CA VAL A 23 5.03 12.21 -20.46
C VAL A 23 5.10 10.92 -19.62
N ALA A 24 5.94 9.95 -20.00
CA ALA A 24 6.10 8.68 -19.29
C ALA A 24 7.30 8.66 -18.30
N LEU A 25 7.92 9.81 -18.05
CA LEU A 25 9.09 9.93 -17.16
C LEU A 25 8.80 10.65 -15.83
N GLU A 26 7.54 10.97 -15.51
CA GLU A 26 7.15 11.50 -14.19
C GLU A 26 6.36 10.50 -13.33
N ALA A 27 6.11 9.29 -13.84
CA ALA A 27 5.40 8.23 -13.10
C ALA A 27 6.33 7.22 -12.41
N ALA A 28 7.66 7.38 -12.56
CA ALA A 28 8.65 6.57 -11.87
C ALA A 28 9.32 7.42 -10.78
N THR A 29 9.33 6.90 -9.55
CA THR A 29 10.06 7.42 -8.37
C THR A 29 9.48 8.58 -7.57
N ALA A 30 8.16 8.77 -7.54
CA ALA A 30 7.58 9.32 -6.31
C ALA A 30 7.61 8.20 -5.27
N VAL A 31 8.74 8.04 -4.57
CA VAL A 31 8.77 7.33 -3.28
C VAL A 31 7.66 7.98 -2.47
N LYS A 32 6.57 7.23 -2.22
CA LYS A 32 5.51 7.76 -1.38
C LYS A 32 6.08 7.89 0.00
N GLU A 33 6.37 9.13 0.38
CA GLU A 33 7.00 9.47 1.65
C GLU A 33 6.15 8.90 2.79
N SER A 34 6.83 8.33 3.79
CA SER A 34 6.19 7.88 5.01
C SER A 34 5.69 9.09 5.80
N VAL A 35 4.44 9.06 6.23
CA VAL A 35 3.78 10.16 6.95
C VAL A 35 3.26 9.70 8.31
N SER A 36 2.91 10.66 9.18
CA SER A 36 2.20 10.36 10.43
C SER A 36 0.74 9.97 10.17
N TRP A 37 0.07 9.38 11.17
CA TRP A 37 -1.34 9.00 11.06
C TRP A 37 -2.27 10.19 10.74
N SER A 38 -2.00 11.37 11.29
CA SER A 38 -2.80 12.58 11.04
C SER A 38 -2.74 13.06 9.58
N GLU A 39 -1.72 12.65 8.84
CA GLU A 39 -1.49 13.05 7.44
C GLU A 39 -2.01 12.02 6.44
N VAL A 40 -2.42 10.83 6.91
CA VAL A 40 -3.09 9.82 6.09
C VAL A 40 -4.43 10.38 5.63
N LYS A 41 -4.65 10.41 4.32
CA LYS A 41 -5.84 11.04 3.70
C LYS A 41 -7.09 10.19 3.81
N ASN A 42 -6.95 8.87 3.80
CA ASN A 42 -8.07 7.95 4.00
C ASN A 42 -7.74 6.91 5.08
N HIS A 43 -8.25 7.15 6.28
CA HIS A 43 -8.08 6.24 7.43
C HIS A 43 -8.86 4.92 7.28
N HIS A 44 -9.85 4.86 6.38
CA HIS A 44 -10.72 3.70 6.18
C HIS A 44 -10.24 2.82 5.01
N ALA A 45 -8.93 2.64 4.90
CA ALA A 45 -8.34 1.75 3.89
C ALA A 45 -8.80 0.31 4.12
N LYS A 46 -9.15 -0.39 3.04
CA LYS A 46 -9.65 -1.77 3.08
C LYS A 46 -8.54 -2.81 3.18
N HIS A 47 -7.33 -2.44 2.78
CA HIS A 47 -6.20 -3.35 2.63
C HIS A 47 -4.97 -2.79 3.31
N TRP A 48 -4.26 -3.66 4.02
CA TRP A 48 -3.10 -3.28 4.81
C TRP A 48 -1.90 -4.21 4.56
N LYS A 49 -0.71 -3.68 4.82
CA LYS A 49 0.50 -4.47 5.07
C LYS A 49 1.20 -3.85 6.28
N ILE A 50 1.67 -4.67 7.20
CA ILE A 50 2.28 -4.19 8.44
C ILE A 50 3.73 -4.63 8.51
N PHE A 51 4.62 -3.68 8.74
CA PHE A 51 6.07 -3.82 8.71
C PHE A 51 6.67 -3.52 10.09
N ALA A 52 7.85 -4.05 10.32
CA ALA A 52 8.72 -3.70 11.44
C ALA A 52 10.10 -3.38 10.86
N GLN A 53 10.31 -2.14 10.42
CA GLN A 53 11.50 -1.68 9.71
C GLN A 53 12.02 -0.37 10.31
N PRO A 54 13.29 -0.01 10.06
CA PRO A 54 13.79 1.31 10.41
C PRO A 54 12.97 2.43 9.76
N ARG A 55 12.97 3.60 10.40
CA ARG A 55 12.29 4.80 9.89
C ARG A 55 12.77 5.15 8.48
N GLY A 56 11.84 5.49 7.59
CA GLY A 56 12.16 5.92 6.23
C GLY A 56 12.57 4.79 5.29
N THR A 57 12.39 3.53 5.71
CA THR A 57 12.57 2.37 4.82
C THR A 57 11.57 2.44 3.67
N ASP A 58 12.02 2.20 2.44
CA ASP A 58 11.11 2.04 1.30
C ASP A 58 10.33 0.72 1.43
N LEU A 59 9.13 0.83 1.99
CA LEU A 59 8.24 -0.30 2.29
C LEU A 59 7.78 -1.06 1.03
N LEU A 60 7.93 -0.48 -0.16
CA LEU A 60 7.59 -1.17 -1.42
C LEU A 60 8.65 -2.20 -1.82
N THR A 61 9.85 -2.13 -1.24
CA THR A 61 11.00 -2.98 -1.60
C THR A 61 11.29 -4.09 -0.60
N VAL A 62 10.64 -4.07 0.57
CA VAL A 62 10.86 -5.03 1.66
C VAL A 62 9.61 -5.88 1.90
N LYS A 63 9.79 -7.01 2.59
CA LYS A 63 8.68 -7.90 2.94
C LYS A 63 8.00 -7.43 4.22
N PRO A 64 6.66 -7.38 4.26
CA PRO A 64 5.93 -7.10 5.49
C PRO A 64 6.01 -8.27 6.47
N LEU A 65 5.86 -7.96 7.76
CA LEU A 65 5.70 -8.98 8.79
C LEU A 65 4.28 -9.55 8.79
N TYR A 66 3.27 -8.71 8.53
CA TYR A 66 1.88 -9.10 8.31
C TYR A 66 1.40 -8.67 6.93
N HIS A 67 0.82 -9.60 6.17
CA HIS A 67 0.38 -9.40 4.79
C HIS A 67 -1.03 -9.92 4.56
N GLY A 68 -1.55 -9.66 3.35
CA GLY A 68 -2.90 -10.09 2.98
C GLY A 68 -3.99 -9.44 3.83
N CYS A 69 -3.67 -8.33 4.51
CA CYS A 69 -4.55 -7.80 5.53
C CYS A 69 -5.81 -7.16 4.94
N LYS A 70 -6.95 -7.41 5.55
CA LYS A 70 -8.24 -6.84 5.18
C LYS A 70 -8.96 -6.29 6.40
N THR A 71 -9.69 -5.20 6.21
CA THR A 71 -10.59 -4.70 7.27
C THR A 71 -11.82 -5.58 7.38
N LEU A 72 -12.20 -5.90 8.62
CA LEU A 72 -13.41 -6.62 8.95
C LEU A 72 -14.65 -5.70 8.88
N ASP A 73 -15.81 -6.30 8.65
CA ASP A 73 -17.09 -5.60 8.74
C ASP A 73 -17.51 -5.54 10.21
N VAL A 74 -17.20 -4.42 10.87
CA VAL A 74 -17.43 -4.17 12.30
C VAL A 74 -18.11 -2.82 12.50
N THR A 75 -18.60 -2.56 13.70
CA THR A 75 -19.24 -1.27 14.01
C THR A 75 -18.23 -0.11 13.96
N ALA A 76 -18.74 1.10 13.79
CA ALA A 76 -17.91 2.30 13.74
C ALA A 76 -17.08 2.49 15.03
N GLU A 77 -17.66 2.12 16.18
CA GLU A 77 -17.01 2.23 17.49
C GLU A 77 -15.78 1.33 17.58
N VAL A 78 -15.89 0.07 17.16
CA VAL A 78 -14.77 -0.90 17.16
C VAL A 78 -13.67 -0.43 16.21
N ARG A 79 -14.03 -0.01 14.99
CA ARG A 79 -13.08 0.57 14.04
C ARG A 79 -12.34 1.75 14.65
N ASP A 80 -13.08 2.72 15.20
CA ASP A 80 -12.49 3.96 15.70
C ASP A 80 -11.63 3.71 16.94
N GLU A 81 -11.99 2.74 17.79
CA GLU A 81 -11.15 2.28 18.90
C GLU A 81 -9.83 1.69 18.41
N VAL A 82 -9.86 0.82 17.39
CA VAL A 82 -8.63 0.27 16.81
C VAL A 82 -7.76 1.36 16.20
N LEU A 83 -8.36 2.26 15.40
CA LEU A 83 -7.63 3.34 14.72
C LEU A 83 -7.04 4.37 15.71
N LYS A 84 -7.55 4.48 16.94
CA LYS A 84 -6.90 5.27 18.02
C LYS A 84 -5.49 4.79 18.34
N THR A 85 -5.16 3.52 18.09
CA THR A 85 -3.80 2.97 18.26
C THR A 85 -2.75 3.74 17.48
N PHE A 86 -3.14 4.33 16.34
CA PHE A 86 -2.26 5.11 15.48
C PHE A 86 -2.28 6.61 15.78
N GLN A 87 -3.30 7.10 16.49
CA GLN A 87 -3.42 8.52 16.82
C GLN A 87 -2.31 8.95 17.78
N ASN A 88 -1.52 9.95 17.38
CA ASN A 88 -0.37 10.47 18.13
C ASN A 88 0.71 9.42 18.47
N ASN A 89 0.68 8.26 17.82
CA ASN A 89 1.64 7.19 18.06
C ASN A 89 2.87 7.39 17.17
N LYS A 90 3.99 7.79 17.78
CA LYS A 90 5.26 8.08 17.11
C LYS A 90 6.04 6.82 16.72
N ASP A 91 5.60 5.66 17.17
CA ASP A 91 6.19 4.37 16.85
C ASP A 91 5.74 3.89 15.46
N PHE A 92 4.74 4.54 14.85
CA PHE A 92 4.26 4.19 13.52
C PHE A 92 4.47 5.30 12.49
N GLU A 93 4.80 4.89 11.28
CA GLU A 93 4.73 5.69 10.06
C GLU A 93 3.93 4.96 8.98
N PHE A 94 3.36 5.71 8.04
CA PHE A 94 2.39 5.18 7.08
C PHE A 94 2.71 5.60 5.66
N VAL A 95 2.49 4.69 4.71
CA VAL A 95 2.51 5.00 3.28
C VAL A 95 1.15 4.64 2.70
N GLN A 96 0.40 5.65 2.24
CA GLN A 96 -0.88 5.43 1.58
C GLN A 96 -0.68 5.24 0.07
N THR A 97 -0.73 3.99 -0.42
CA THR A 97 -0.47 3.68 -1.83
C THR A 97 -1.66 3.98 -2.74
N ASP A 98 -2.88 3.99 -2.21
CA ASP A 98 -4.07 4.53 -2.88
C ASP A 98 -5.21 4.76 -1.87
N LYS A 99 -6.45 4.99 -2.33
CA LYS A 99 -7.59 5.23 -1.44
C LYS A 99 -7.95 4.04 -0.55
N ASN A 100 -7.55 2.82 -0.88
CA ASN A 100 -7.92 1.59 -0.20
C ASN A 100 -6.73 0.85 0.44
N HIS A 101 -5.49 1.31 0.25
CA HIS A 101 -4.29 0.60 0.68
C HIS A 101 -3.39 1.46 1.55
N ILE A 102 -3.05 0.95 2.74
CA ILE A 102 -2.07 1.54 3.66
C ILE A 102 -0.97 0.52 3.96
N LEU A 103 0.28 0.98 3.92
CA LEU A 103 1.42 0.29 4.51
C LEU A 103 1.67 0.95 5.87
N ALA A 104 1.61 0.18 6.95
CA ALA A 104 1.90 0.65 8.30
C ALA A 104 3.25 0.09 8.74
N ASN A 105 4.18 0.93 9.17
CA ASN A 105 5.48 0.51 9.65
C ASN A 105 5.63 0.85 11.13
N CYS A 106 5.81 -0.17 11.97
CA CYS A 106 6.23 -0.03 13.35
C CYS A 106 7.74 0.19 13.37
N ILE A 107 8.15 1.43 13.57
CA ILE A 107 9.52 1.91 13.44
C ILE A 107 10.40 1.23 14.47
N ASN A 108 11.41 0.49 14.00
CA ASN A 108 12.37 -0.22 14.86
C ASN A 108 11.74 -1.19 15.88
N CYS A 109 10.51 -1.64 15.65
CA CYS A 109 9.89 -2.64 16.51
C CYS A 109 10.52 -4.01 16.30
N SER A 110 10.65 -4.80 17.36
CA SER A 110 10.94 -6.23 17.22
C SER A 110 9.68 -6.98 16.80
N GLU A 111 9.83 -8.18 16.23
CA GLU A 111 8.67 -9.00 15.84
C GLU A 111 7.72 -9.28 17.03
N PRO A 112 8.19 -9.61 18.26
CA PRO A 112 7.30 -9.78 19.39
C PRO A 112 6.53 -8.51 19.78
N ILE A 113 7.16 -7.34 19.68
CA ILE A 113 6.49 -6.06 19.96
C ILE A 113 5.38 -5.82 18.93
N LEU A 114 5.67 -6.00 17.65
CA LEU A 114 4.67 -5.84 16.60
C LEU A 114 3.56 -6.90 16.70
N GLY A 115 3.90 -8.14 17.07
CA GLY A 115 2.92 -9.19 17.30
C GLY A 115 1.98 -8.87 18.45
N ASN A 116 2.49 -8.30 19.54
CA ASN A 116 1.65 -7.82 20.64
C ASN A 116 0.74 -6.66 20.21
N TYR A 117 1.26 -5.67 19.45
CA TYR A 117 0.42 -4.61 18.88
C TYR A 117 -0.71 -5.18 18.04
N TYR A 118 -0.38 -6.09 17.12
CA TYR A 118 -1.36 -6.70 16.24
C TYR A 118 -2.47 -7.40 17.03
N TYR A 119 -2.10 -8.32 17.93
CA TYR A 119 -3.05 -9.12 18.69
C TYR A 119 -3.89 -8.30 19.67
N THR A 120 -3.31 -7.31 20.35
CA THR A 120 -4.00 -6.58 21.42
C THR A 120 -4.71 -5.32 20.96
N LYS A 121 -4.36 -4.78 19.78
CA LYS A 121 -4.85 -3.48 19.32
C LYS A 121 -5.44 -3.47 17.92
N LEU A 122 -5.03 -4.36 17.01
CA LEU A 122 -5.38 -4.26 15.60
C LEU A 122 -6.34 -5.37 15.13
N SER A 123 -6.21 -6.59 15.66
CA SER A 123 -6.85 -7.79 15.10
C SER A 123 -8.39 -7.83 15.22
N SER A 124 -9.00 -6.96 16.03
CA SER A 124 -10.46 -6.80 16.08
C SER A 124 -11.03 -6.04 14.89
N TYR A 125 -10.19 -5.40 14.08
CA TYR A 125 -10.61 -4.68 12.87
C TYR A 125 -9.78 -5.02 11.63
N ILE A 126 -8.49 -5.32 11.77
CA ILE A 126 -7.57 -5.62 10.67
C ILE A 126 -7.16 -7.09 10.78
N ASP A 127 -7.71 -7.93 9.92
CA ASP A 127 -7.35 -9.35 9.84
C ASP A 127 -6.20 -9.54 8.85
N CYS A 128 -5.12 -10.18 9.29
CA CYS A 128 -3.87 -10.36 8.56
C CYS A 128 -3.35 -11.79 8.63
N THR A 129 -2.54 -12.16 7.63
CA THR A 129 -1.66 -13.34 7.68
C THR A 129 -0.26 -12.93 8.11
N TYR A 130 0.29 -13.59 9.13
CA TYR A 130 1.68 -13.39 9.55
C TYR A 130 2.63 -14.10 8.56
N TYR A 131 3.67 -13.40 8.12
CA TYR A 131 4.62 -13.93 7.13
C TYR A 131 5.53 -15.03 7.72
N GLY A 132 5.76 -15.04 9.03
CA GLY A 132 6.57 -16.06 9.70
C GLY A 132 5.84 -17.40 9.90
N ASP A 133 4.53 -17.46 9.65
CA ASP A 133 3.80 -18.72 9.60
C ASP A 133 3.97 -19.34 8.20
N LYS A 134 4.88 -20.31 8.10
CA LYS A 134 4.56 -21.50 7.30
C LYS A 134 3.21 -21.98 7.82
N LYS A 135 2.17 -21.95 6.97
CA LYS A 135 0.79 -22.44 7.22
C LYS A 135 0.68 -23.16 8.57
N LEU A 136 0.06 -22.53 9.57
CA LEU A 136 -0.46 -23.28 10.70
C LEU A 136 -1.26 -24.46 10.12
N PRO A 137 -0.97 -25.72 10.51
CA PRO A 137 -1.74 -26.85 10.01
C PRO A 137 -3.20 -26.52 10.28
N LYS A 138 -4.02 -26.56 9.22
CA LYS A 138 -5.46 -26.69 9.40
C LYS A 138 -5.62 -27.86 10.34
N GLY A 139 -6.08 -27.60 11.56
CA GLY A 139 -6.68 -28.65 12.35
C GLY A 139 -7.75 -29.25 11.46
N ASP A 140 -7.60 -30.54 11.19
CA ASP A 140 -8.63 -31.37 10.61
C ASP A 140 -9.83 -31.35 11.57
N GLU A 141 -10.69 -30.32 11.44
CA GLU A 141 -12.09 -30.44 11.79
C GLU A 141 -12.79 -30.95 10.53
N ASP A 142 -12.71 -32.25 10.33
CA ASP A 142 -13.69 -33.12 9.67
C ASP A 142 -13.07 -34.53 9.64
N ASP A 143 -13.41 -35.35 10.64
CA ASP A 143 -13.62 -36.82 10.54
C ASP A 143 -13.64 -37.47 11.94
N ALA A 144 -14.81 -37.46 12.59
CA ALA A 144 -15.36 -38.55 13.43
C ALA A 144 -16.81 -38.26 13.84
#